data_AF-H8GY64-F1
#
_entry.id   AF-H8GY64-F1
#
_cell.length_a   1.000
_cell.length_b   1.000
_cell.length_c   1.000
_cell.angle_alpha   90.00
_cell.angle_beta   90.00
_cell.angle_gamma   90.00
#
_symmetry.space_group_name_H-M   'P 1'
#
loop_
_entity.id
_entity.type
_entity.pdbx_description
1 polymer ?
#
loop_
_entity_poly.entity_id
_entity_poly.type
_entity_poly.pdbx_seq_one_letter_code
_entity_poly.pdbx_strand_id
1 'polypeptide(L)'
;MAGSRAAIDELRAALRAAGFARLEYKESEAAERPFKRFKVRLKAEIVTLGVPVTPRERVGTYVEAEDWNALLADPDVVVVDTRNRYEVKAGTFQGALDPELDSFREFPAWLDAHAGELAGKRVAMFCTGGIRCEKSTSLLLERGFTDVLHLRGGILKYLEQVPEEHSRWEGECFVFDGRVAVGHGLREGEAIMCHSCGWPLTPQEQAHPEYEEGVSCEHCAGRTTAAQKAAFRERQRQVYGG
;
A
#
# COMPACT_ATOMS: atom_id res chain seq x y z
N MET A 1 4.80 -1.99 -13.21
CA MET A 1 5.74 -1.90 -14.36
C MET A 1 5.49 -0.59 -15.09
N ALA A 2 6.44 -0.08 -15.86
CA ALA A 2 6.32 1.19 -16.55
C ALA A 2 7.03 1.16 -17.91
N GLY A 3 6.59 2.00 -18.84
CA GLY A 3 7.10 2.10 -20.19
C GLY A 3 6.37 3.21 -20.95
N SER A 4 6.79 3.48 -22.18
CA SER A 4 6.04 4.37 -23.07
C SER A 4 4.66 3.79 -23.38
N ARG A 5 3.73 4.64 -23.85
CA ARG A 5 2.39 4.22 -24.31
C ARG A 5 2.45 3.00 -25.23
N ALA A 6 3.29 3.07 -26.26
CA ALA A 6 3.48 1.98 -27.22
C ALA A 6 3.95 0.68 -26.55
N ALA A 7 4.93 0.75 -25.63
CA ALA A 7 5.45 -0.43 -24.93
C ALA A 7 4.41 -1.06 -23.99
N ILE A 8 3.59 -0.24 -23.32
CA ILE A 8 2.50 -0.74 -22.48
C ILE A 8 1.40 -1.39 -23.33
N ASP A 9 1.07 -0.83 -24.49
CA ASP A 9 0.07 -1.40 -25.40
C ASP A 9 0.51 -2.75 -25.99
N GLU A 10 1.78 -2.85 -26.39
CA GLU A 10 2.39 -4.10 -26.84
C GLU A 10 2.33 -5.17 -25.74
N LEU A 11 2.75 -4.81 -24.53
CA LEU A 11 2.68 -5.73 -23.39
C LEU A 11 1.25 -6.20 -23.12
N ARG A 12 0.26 -5.31 -23.21
CA ARG A 12 -1.15 -5.68 -23.01
C ARG A 12 -1.63 -6.65 -24.07
N ALA A 13 -1.27 -6.42 -25.32
CA ALA A 13 -1.59 -7.34 -26.40
C ALA A 13 -0.96 -8.72 -26.13
N ALA A 14 0.31 -8.76 -25.71
CA ALA A 14 0.99 -9.99 -25.35
C ALA A 14 0.34 -10.73 -24.17
N LEU A 15 -0.04 -10.02 -23.09
CA LEU A 15 -0.73 -10.61 -21.94
C LEU A 15 -2.11 -11.16 -22.32
N ARG A 16 -2.87 -10.43 -23.13
CA ARG A 16 -4.17 -10.90 -23.65
C ARG A 16 -4.00 -12.18 -24.48
N ALA A 17 -3.02 -12.21 -25.39
CA ALA A 17 -2.70 -13.39 -26.20
C ALA A 17 -2.26 -14.59 -25.34
N ALA A 18 -1.61 -14.34 -24.20
CA ALA A 18 -1.22 -15.36 -23.22
C ALA A 18 -2.37 -15.85 -22.32
N GLY A 19 -3.61 -15.43 -22.56
CA GLY A 19 -4.79 -15.89 -21.81
C GLY A 19 -5.21 -14.98 -20.65
N PHE A 20 -4.55 -13.84 -20.44
CA PHE A 20 -4.92 -12.87 -19.40
C PHE A 20 -5.97 -11.85 -19.90
N ALA A 21 -6.95 -12.30 -20.69
CA ALA A 21 -7.95 -11.42 -21.32
C ALA A 21 -8.84 -10.66 -20.33
N ARG A 22 -8.98 -11.16 -19.10
CA ARG A 22 -9.76 -10.54 -18.00
C ARG A 22 -8.89 -9.74 -17.01
N LEU A 23 -7.61 -9.53 -17.32
CA LEU A 23 -6.73 -8.76 -16.46
C LEU A 23 -7.16 -7.30 -16.45
N GLU A 24 -7.60 -6.84 -15.28
CA GLU A 24 -7.78 -5.42 -15.01
C GLU A 24 -6.42 -4.80 -14.67
N TYR A 25 -6.18 -3.61 -15.20
CA TYR A 25 -4.99 -2.82 -14.91
C TYR A 25 -5.39 -1.37 -14.65
N LYS A 26 -4.52 -0.68 -13.92
CA LYS A 26 -4.63 0.76 -13.65
C LYS A 26 -3.40 1.44 -14.18
N GLU A 27 -3.55 2.69 -14.57
CA GLU A 27 -2.48 3.50 -15.14
C GLU A 27 -2.28 4.74 -14.30
N SER A 28 -1.03 5.16 -14.20
CA SER A 28 -0.63 6.46 -13.66
C SER A 28 0.62 6.87 -14.40
N GLU A 29 0.81 8.18 -14.53
CA GLU A 29 1.99 8.74 -15.14
C GLU A 29 3.10 8.91 -14.10
N ALA A 30 4.32 9.07 -14.59
CA ALA A 30 5.49 9.29 -13.78
C ALA A 30 6.48 10.19 -14.54
N ALA A 31 7.12 11.14 -13.86
CA ALA A 31 8.09 12.03 -14.49
C ALA A 31 9.35 11.26 -14.91
N GLU A 32 9.77 10.32 -14.07
CA GLU A 32 10.90 9.43 -14.31
C GLU A 32 10.44 7.96 -14.38
N ARG A 33 11.34 7.07 -14.82
CA ARG A 33 11.04 5.62 -14.85
C ARG A 33 11.03 5.08 -13.41
N PRO A 34 9.87 4.67 -12.86
CA PRO A 34 9.79 4.33 -11.44
C PRO A 34 10.33 2.92 -11.13
N PHE A 35 10.67 2.11 -12.14
CA PHE A 35 11.22 0.77 -11.96
C PHE A 35 12.63 0.67 -12.55
N LYS A 36 13.61 0.28 -11.72
CA LYS A 36 15.02 0.13 -12.14
C LYS A 36 15.26 -0.97 -13.19
N ARG A 37 14.47 -2.04 -13.12
CA ARG A 37 14.59 -3.20 -14.04
C ARG A 37 13.31 -4.05 -14.03
N PHE A 38 13.10 -4.79 -15.11
CA PHE A 38 12.08 -5.83 -15.19
C PHE A 38 12.44 -7.02 -14.28
N LYS A 39 11.46 -7.57 -13.56
CA LYS A 39 11.60 -8.76 -12.72
C LYS A 39 10.33 -9.58 -12.75
N VAL A 40 10.47 -10.88 -12.95
CA VAL A 40 9.40 -11.87 -12.73
C VAL A 40 9.86 -12.79 -11.60
N ARG A 41 8.95 -13.12 -10.69
CA ARG A 41 9.25 -13.99 -9.54
C ARG A 41 8.17 -15.06 -9.43
N LEU A 42 8.60 -16.32 -9.38
CA LEU A 42 7.74 -17.41 -8.96
C LEU A 42 7.62 -17.38 -7.43
N LYS A 43 6.39 -17.36 -6.93
CA LYS A 43 6.08 -17.31 -5.50
C LYS A 43 4.90 -18.24 -5.22
N ALA A 44 4.91 -18.87 -4.04
CA ALA A 44 3.78 -19.67 -3.57
C ALA A 44 2.52 -18.81 -3.40
N GLU A 45 2.70 -17.56 -2.97
CA GLU A 45 1.64 -16.57 -2.86
C GLU A 45 2.06 -15.28 -3.57
N ILE A 46 1.16 -14.71 -4.38
CA ILE A 46 1.36 -13.40 -5.04
C ILE A 46 1.53 -12.25 -4.03
N VAL A 47 0.81 -12.33 -2.91
CA VAL A 47 0.95 -11.50 -1.70
C VAL A 47 0.88 -12.45 -0.52
N THR A 48 1.91 -12.47 0.32
CA THR A 48 2.03 -13.50 1.37
C THR A 48 1.24 -13.12 2.62
N LEU A 49 0.16 -13.85 2.90
CA LEU A 49 -0.59 -13.77 4.16
C LEU A 49 -0.08 -14.80 5.18
N GLY A 50 0.46 -15.93 4.71
CA GLY A 50 1.07 -16.95 5.58
C GLY A 50 0.08 -17.96 6.19
N VAL A 51 -1.21 -17.81 5.90
CA VAL A 51 -2.25 -18.81 6.20
C VAL A 51 -3.00 -19.17 4.91
N PRO A 52 -3.49 -20.42 4.77
CA PRO A 52 -4.28 -20.80 3.62
C PRO A 52 -5.60 -20.00 3.62
N VAL A 53 -5.93 -19.43 2.47
CA VAL A 53 -7.22 -18.76 2.20
C VAL A 53 -7.61 -19.02 0.76
N THR A 54 -8.91 -19.00 0.44
CA THR A 54 -9.41 -19.21 -0.93
C THR A 54 -10.17 -18.00 -1.50
N PRO A 55 -9.50 -16.87 -1.81
CA PRO A 55 -10.17 -15.67 -2.37
C PRO A 55 -10.91 -15.88 -3.71
N ARG A 56 -10.68 -17.00 -4.40
CA ARG A 56 -11.45 -17.35 -5.60
C ARG A 56 -12.85 -17.88 -5.29
N GLU A 57 -13.02 -18.44 -4.10
CA GLU A 57 -14.26 -19.08 -3.67
C GLU A 57 -15.09 -18.11 -2.84
N ARG A 58 -14.44 -17.36 -1.93
CA ARG A 58 -15.13 -16.50 -0.98
C ARG A 58 -14.29 -15.29 -0.60
N VAL A 59 -14.82 -14.10 -0.87
CA VAL A 59 -14.26 -12.80 -0.48
C VAL A 59 -15.36 -11.91 0.08
N GLY A 60 -14.96 -10.82 0.72
CA GLY A 60 -15.89 -9.81 1.22
C GLY A 60 -16.65 -9.11 0.10
N THR A 61 -17.62 -8.30 0.49
CA THR A 61 -18.40 -7.49 -0.43
C THR A 61 -17.57 -6.31 -0.94
N TYR A 62 -17.43 -6.19 -2.25
CA TYR A 62 -16.83 -5.03 -2.89
C TYR A 62 -17.67 -3.77 -2.67
N VAL A 63 -16.99 -2.68 -2.34
CA VAL A 63 -17.57 -1.34 -2.21
C VAL A 63 -16.85 -0.44 -3.21
N GLU A 64 -17.61 0.28 -4.02
CA GLU A 64 -17.04 1.22 -4.99
C GLU A 64 -16.47 2.45 -4.27
N ALA A 65 -15.59 3.19 -4.95
CA ALA A 65 -14.91 4.33 -4.37
C ALA A 65 -15.87 5.42 -3.90
N GLU A 66 -16.93 5.64 -4.68
CA GLU A 66 -17.95 6.67 -4.45
C GLU A 66 -18.77 6.39 -3.19
N ASP A 67 -18.96 5.12 -2.83
CA ASP A 67 -19.70 4.68 -1.65
C ASP A 67 -18.82 4.56 -0.40
N TRP A 68 -17.49 4.56 -0.56
CA TRP A 68 -16.54 4.31 0.53
C TRP A 68 -16.64 5.33 1.66
N ASN A 69 -16.88 6.60 1.33
CA ASN A 69 -17.03 7.67 2.31
C ASN A 69 -18.21 7.46 3.26
N ALA A 70 -19.29 6.82 2.81
CA ALA A 70 -20.43 6.51 3.65
C ALA A 70 -20.04 5.48 4.73
N LEU A 71 -19.22 4.48 4.39
CA LEU A 71 -18.70 3.52 5.36
C LEU A 71 -17.76 4.17 6.37
N LEU A 72 -16.92 5.11 5.94
CA LEU A 72 -16.05 5.87 6.85
C LEU A 72 -16.85 6.77 7.82
N ALA A 73 -18.07 7.15 7.47
CA ALA A 73 -18.93 7.99 8.29
C ALA A 73 -19.86 7.19 9.21
N ASP A 74 -20.01 5.89 8.97
CA ASP A 74 -20.89 5.00 9.73
C ASP A 74 -20.20 4.55 11.04
N PRO A 75 -20.72 4.93 12.21
CA PRO A 75 -20.12 4.58 13.50
C PRO A 75 -20.17 3.08 13.81
N ASP A 76 -21.03 2.31 13.12
CA ASP A 76 -21.14 0.85 13.29
C ASP A 76 -20.16 0.08 12.38
N VAL A 77 -19.38 0.80 11.56
CA VAL A 77 -18.36 0.23 10.67
C VAL A 77 -16.97 0.42 11.25
N VAL A 78 -16.24 -0.68 11.39
CA VAL A 78 -14.80 -0.63 11.65
C VAL A 78 -14.07 -0.70 10.32
N VAL A 79 -13.43 0.41 9.95
CA VAL A 79 -12.59 0.48 8.76
C VAL A 79 -11.15 0.16 9.15
N VAL A 80 -10.55 -0.86 8.55
CA VAL A 80 -9.20 -1.36 8.90
C VAL A 80 -8.24 -1.19 7.72
N ASP A 81 -7.11 -0.55 7.97
CA ASP A 81 -6.00 -0.49 7.03
C ASP A 81 -5.19 -1.80 7.09
N THR A 82 -5.14 -2.55 5.99
CA THR A 82 -4.41 -3.83 5.95
C THR A 82 -2.96 -3.68 5.48
N ARG A 83 -2.48 -2.43 5.40
CA ARG A 83 -1.11 -2.12 4.99
C ARG A 83 -0.13 -2.24 6.14
N ASN A 84 1.16 -2.15 5.81
CA ASN A 84 2.21 -2.11 6.83
C ASN A 84 2.30 -0.69 7.41
N ARG A 85 2.76 -0.56 8.66
CA ARG A 85 2.85 0.72 9.40
C ARG A 85 3.54 1.86 8.65
N TYR A 86 4.56 1.56 7.85
CA TYR A 86 5.24 2.60 7.05
C TYR A 86 4.35 3.13 5.92
N GLU A 87 3.45 2.33 5.40
CA GLU A 87 2.47 2.74 4.38
C GLU A 87 1.35 3.57 5.03
N VAL A 88 0.91 3.20 6.23
CA VAL A 88 -0.11 3.94 7.00
C VAL A 88 0.42 5.31 7.40
N LYS A 89 1.69 5.39 7.83
CA LYS A 89 2.35 6.64 8.19
C LYS A 89 2.43 7.64 7.03
N ALA A 90 2.58 7.16 5.78
CA ALA A 90 2.58 8.02 4.61
C ALA A 90 1.22 8.71 4.41
N GLY A 91 0.14 8.02 4.76
CA GLY A 91 -1.23 8.52 4.67
C GLY A 91 -2.23 7.39 4.86
N THR A 92 -3.43 7.71 5.34
CA THR A 92 -4.51 6.75 5.60
C THR A 92 -5.87 7.42 5.51
N PHE A 93 -6.96 6.65 5.56
CA PHE A 93 -8.30 7.22 5.68
C PHE A 93 -8.56 7.73 7.10
N GLN A 94 -9.19 8.89 7.21
CA GLN A 94 -9.61 9.46 8.49
C GLN A 94 -10.44 8.45 9.29
N GLY A 95 -10.03 8.18 10.54
CA GLY A 95 -10.72 7.27 11.45
C GLY A 95 -10.50 5.78 11.15
N ALA A 96 -9.68 5.42 10.16
CA ALA A 96 -9.30 4.03 9.95
C ALA A 96 -8.44 3.49 11.10
N LEU A 97 -8.70 2.25 11.49
CA LEU A 97 -7.90 1.51 12.44
C LEU A 97 -6.60 1.04 11.78
N ASP A 98 -5.46 1.35 12.41
CA ASP A 98 -4.13 0.86 12.05
C ASP A 98 -3.77 -0.36 12.92
N PRO A 99 -3.60 -1.56 12.33
CA PRO A 99 -3.11 -2.74 13.04
C PRO A 99 -1.60 -2.71 13.39
N GLU A 100 -0.86 -1.68 12.97
CA GLU A 100 0.58 -1.48 13.21
C GLU A 100 1.48 -2.62 12.67
N LEU A 101 1.11 -3.23 11.54
CA LEU A 101 1.84 -4.38 10.99
C LEU A 101 3.23 -3.98 10.48
N ASP A 102 4.27 -4.75 10.81
CA ASP A 102 5.55 -4.68 10.09
C ASP A 102 5.45 -5.43 8.75
N SER A 103 4.62 -6.48 8.71
CA SER A 103 4.34 -7.26 7.52
C SER A 103 2.90 -7.78 7.47
N PHE A 104 2.33 -7.89 6.27
CA PHE A 104 0.99 -8.46 6.08
C PHE A 104 0.83 -9.90 6.62
N ARG A 105 1.93 -10.62 6.90
CA ARG A 105 1.88 -11.95 7.53
C ARG A 105 1.47 -11.91 9.00
N GLU A 106 1.54 -10.74 9.64
CA GLU A 106 1.10 -10.54 11.02
C GLU A 106 -0.42 -10.31 11.11
N PHE A 107 -1.09 -10.01 10.00
CA PHE A 107 -2.52 -9.73 9.99
C PHE A 107 -3.38 -10.86 10.58
N PRO A 108 -3.13 -12.16 10.31
CA PRO A 108 -3.91 -13.24 10.94
C PRO A 108 -3.82 -13.23 12.46
N ALA A 109 -2.62 -13.05 13.00
CA ALA A 109 -2.39 -13.00 14.45
C ALA A 109 -3.05 -11.76 15.07
N TRP A 110 -2.95 -10.61 14.40
CA TRP A 110 -3.66 -9.40 14.81
C TRP A 110 -5.18 -9.63 14.82
N LEU A 111 -5.74 -10.22 13.77
CA LEU A 111 -7.18 -10.51 13.69
C LEU A 111 -7.62 -11.45 14.83
N ASP A 112 -6.85 -12.50 15.11
CA ASP A 112 -7.14 -13.43 16.21
C ASP A 112 -7.19 -12.73 17.57
N ALA A 113 -6.25 -11.81 17.81
CA ALA A 113 -6.21 -11.05 19.06
C ALA A 113 -7.38 -10.06 19.22
N HIS A 114 -7.90 -9.51 18.13
CA HIS A 114 -8.95 -8.48 18.14
C HIS A 114 -10.34 -9.03 17.75
N ALA A 115 -10.47 -10.34 17.49
CA ALA A 115 -11.70 -10.94 16.99
C ALA A 115 -12.91 -10.66 17.91
N GLY A 116 -12.69 -10.64 19.23
CA GLY A 116 -13.75 -10.32 20.21
C GLY A 116 -14.26 -8.88 20.11
N GLU A 117 -13.38 -7.91 19.81
CA GLU A 117 -13.74 -6.50 19.67
C GLU A 117 -14.45 -6.20 18.35
N LEU A 118 -14.12 -6.98 17.31
CA LEU A 118 -14.71 -6.88 15.98
C LEU A 118 -15.99 -7.73 15.85
N ALA A 119 -16.27 -8.62 16.80
CA ALA A 119 -17.40 -9.53 16.74
C ALA A 119 -18.73 -8.77 16.63
N GLY A 120 -19.56 -9.16 15.66
CA GLY A 120 -20.85 -8.53 15.39
C GLY A 120 -20.79 -7.15 14.73
N LYS A 121 -19.58 -6.60 14.49
CA LYS A 121 -19.40 -5.35 13.76
C LYS A 121 -19.31 -5.58 12.26
N ARG A 122 -19.66 -4.55 11.49
CA ARG A 122 -19.36 -4.48 10.07
C ARG A 122 -17.88 -4.11 9.90
N VAL A 123 -17.10 -4.92 9.20
CA VAL A 123 -15.66 -4.69 9.02
C VAL A 123 -15.35 -4.38 7.56
N ALA A 124 -14.91 -3.16 7.28
CA ALA A 124 -14.50 -2.74 5.95
C ALA A 124 -12.97 -2.63 5.87
N MET A 125 -12.36 -3.17 4.82
CA MET A 125 -10.89 -3.18 4.69
C MET A 125 -10.41 -2.53 3.41
N PHE A 126 -9.23 -1.92 3.48
CA PHE A 126 -8.58 -1.35 2.30
C PHE A 126 -7.07 -1.60 2.32
N CYS A 127 -6.47 -1.44 1.14
CA CYS A 127 -5.02 -1.38 0.92
C CYS A 127 -4.77 -0.59 -0.38
N THR A 128 -3.51 -0.45 -0.81
CA THR A 128 -3.13 0.35 -1.98
C THR A 128 -3.93 -0.02 -3.24
N GLY A 129 -3.95 -1.31 -3.60
CA GLY A 129 -4.53 -1.77 -4.87
C GLY A 129 -5.66 -2.80 -4.76
N GLY A 130 -6.04 -3.21 -3.55
CA GLY A 130 -7.10 -4.20 -3.26
C GLY A 130 -6.61 -5.63 -3.00
N ILE A 131 -5.42 -6.01 -3.47
CA ILE A 131 -4.96 -7.42 -3.43
C ILE A 131 -4.79 -8.01 -2.02
N ARG A 132 -4.42 -7.21 -1.00
CA ARG A 132 -4.38 -7.69 0.40
C ARG A 132 -5.78 -7.94 0.92
N CYS A 133 -6.73 -7.08 0.53
CA CYS A 133 -8.13 -7.19 0.92
C CYS A 133 -8.82 -8.42 0.35
N GLU A 134 -8.41 -8.91 -0.83
CA GLU A 134 -8.86 -10.21 -1.34
C GLU A 134 -8.56 -11.33 -0.34
N LYS A 135 -7.38 -11.29 0.28
CA LYS A 135 -6.95 -12.32 1.25
C LYS A 135 -7.50 -12.07 2.65
N SER A 136 -7.44 -10.83 3.13
CA SER A 136 -7.89 -10.51 4.49
C SER A 136 -9.40 -10.68 4.63
N THR A 137 -10.21 -10.27 3.65
CA THR A 137 -11.66 -10.51 3.70
C THR A 137 -12.01 -11.99 3.66
N SER A 138 -11.34 -12.79 2.81
CA SER A 138 -11.48 -14.25 2.79
C SER A 138 -11.20 -14.84 4.17
N LEU A 139 -10.10 -14.41 4.82
CA LEU A 139 -9.75 -14.85 6.17
C LEU A 139 -10.85 -14.50 7.18
N LEU A 140 -11.34 -13.25 7.20
CA LEU A 140 -12.41 -12.86 8.13
C LEU A 140 -13.67 -13.73 7.93
N LEU A 141 -14.05 -14.00 6.69
CA LEU A 141 -15.20 -14.85 6.38
C LEU A 141 -15.01 -16.32 6.82
N GLU A 142 -13.79 -16.85 6.73
CA GLU A 142 -13.41 -18.17 7.26
C GLU A 142 -13.45 -18.20 8.80
N ARG A 143 -13.18 -17.05 9.44
CA ARG A 143 -13.25 -16.86 10.90
C ARG A 143 -14.66 -16.58 11.41
N GLY A 144 -15.67 -16.67 10.54
CA GLY A 144 -17.08 -16.56 10.92
C GLY A 144 -17.63 -15.14 10.94
N PHE A 145 -16.86 -14.13 10.52
CA PHE A 145 -17.43 -12.81 10.27
C PHE A 145 -18.41 -12.88 9.11
N THR A 146 -19.53 -12.16 9.22
CA THR A 146 -20.63 -12.21 8.25
C THR A 146 -20.75 -10.94 7.42
N ASP A 147 -20.37 -9.78 7.97
CA ASP A 147 -20.48 -8.47 7.33
C ASP A 147 -19.08 -7.89 7.09
N VAL A 148 -18.45 -8.37 6.02
CA VAL A 148 -17.06 -8.07 5.66
C VAL A 148 -17.05 -7.39 4.29
N LEU A 149 -16.49 -6.19 4.23
CA LEU A 149 -16.41 -5.37 3.02
C LEU A 149 -14.97 -5.02 2.67
N HIS A 150 -14.75 -4.65 1.41
CA HIS A 150 -13.48 -4.06 1.00
C HIS A 150 -13.60 -3.07 -0.16
N LEU A 151 -12.68 -2.10 -0.18
CA LEU A 151 -12.62 -1.09 -1.23
C LEU A 151 -12.21 -1.69 -2.57
N ARG A 152 -13.11 -1.68 -3.56
CA ARG A 152 -12.82 -2.16 -4.91
C ARG A 152 -11.72 -1.31 -5.52
N GLY A 153 -10.64 -1.99 -5.91
CA GLY A 153 -9.48 -1.32 -6.48
C GLY A 153 -8.62 -0.55 -5.47
N GLY A 154 -8.94 -0.58 -4.17
CA GLY A 154 -8.13 0.03 -3.14
C GLY A 154 -7.99 1.56 -3.26
N ILE A 155 -7.05 2.09 -2.47
CA ILE A 155 -6.79 3.53 -2.33
C ILE A 155 -6.54 4.19 -3.68
N LEU A 156 -5.78 3.54 -4.58
CA LEU A 156 -5.47 4.13 -5.88
C LEU A 156 -6.74 4.44 -6.70
N LYS A 157 -7.74 3.56 -6.67
CA LYS A 157 -8.99 3.80 -7.40
C LYS A 157 -9.82 4.89 -6.71
N TYR A 158 -9.80 4.93 -5.38
CA TYR A 158 -10.40 6.02 -4.62
C TYR A 158 -9.80 7.39 -4.96
N LEU A 159 -8.47 7.52 -4.97
CA LEU A 159 -7.77 8.77 -5.28
C LEU A 159 -7.95 9.21 -6.74
N GLU A 160 -8.26 8.28 -7.64
CA GLU A 160 -8.57 8.53 -9.04
C GLU A 160 -10.00 9.03 -9.24
N GLN A 161 -10.97 8.48 -8.51
CA GLN A 161 -12.41 8.68 -8.76
C GLN A 161 -13.07 9.69 -7.83
N VAL A 162 -12.64 9.77 -6.57
CA VAL A 162 -13.27 10.66 -5.58
C VAL A 162 -12.61 12.03 -5.65
N PRO A 163 -13.40 13.11 -5.87
CA PRO A 163 -12.89 14.47 -5.87
C PRO A 163 -12.19 14.81 -4.55
N GLU A 164 -11.09 15.56 -4.64
CA GLU A 164 -10.23 15.89 -3.50
C GLU A 164 -10.99 16.64 -2.40
N GLU A 165 -11.93 17.52 -2.78
CA GLU A 165 -12.82 18.26 -1.88
C GLU A 165 -13.80 17.39 -1.08
N HIS A 166 -14.02 16.15 -1.51
CA HIS A 166 -14.88 15.16 -0.84
C HIS A 166 -14.06 14.03 -0.22
N SER A 167 -12.75 14.08 -0.35
CA SER A 167 -11.87 13.03 0.12
C SER A 167 -11.82 12.97 1.64
N ARG A 168 -11.73 11.75 2.15
CA ARG A 168 -11.39 11.44 3.54
C ARG A 168 -10.00 10.83 3.67
N TRP A 169 -9.22 10.87 2.60
CA TRP A 169 -7.82 10.45 2.60
C TRP A 169 -6.93 11.55 3.17
N GLU A 170 -6.04 11.20 4.10
CA GLU A 170 -5.08 12.10 4.72
C GLU A 170 -3.65 11.67 4.35
N GLY A 171 -2.82 12.60 3.89
CA GLY A 171 -1.44 12.32 3.47
C GLY A 171 -1.33 11.76 2.04
N GLU A 172 -0.29 10.95 1.79
CA GLU A 172 0.00 10.37 0.48
C GLU A 172 -0.12 8.84 0.49
N CYS A 173 -0.54 8.25 -0.62
CA CYS A 173 -0.64 6.80 -0.76
C CYS A 173 0.72 6.21 -1.17
N PHE A 174 1.37 5.50 -0.24
CA PHE A 174 2.60 4.78 -0.53
C PHE A 174 2.44 3.80 -1.72
N VAL A 175 3.42 3.81 -2.63
CA VAL A 175 3.52 2.92 -3.79
C VAL A 175 4.88 2.24 -3.86
N PHE A 176 4.90 1.00 -4.34
CA PHE A 176 6.08 0.12 -4.32
C PHE A 176 7.02 0.34 -5.52
N ASP A 177 7.34 1.59 -5.82
CA ASP A 177 8.21 1.98 -6.92
C ASP A 177 8.94 3.31 -6.64
N GLY A 178 9.69 3.81 -7.61
CA GLY A 178 10.55 4.99 -7.46
C GLY A 178 9.84 6.28 -7.09
N ARG A 179 8.51 6.34 -7.24
CA ARG A 179 7.70 7.50 -6.84
C ARG A 179 7.49 7.60 -5.34
N VAL A 180 7.65 6.48 -4.61
CA VAL A 180 7.45 6.34 -3.16
C VAL A 180 6.00 6.53 -2.72
N ALA A 181 5.32 7.59 -3.14
CA ALA A 181 3.92 7.84 -2.87
C ALA A 181 3.22 8.58 -4.02
N VAL A 182 1.90 8.57 -4.00
CA VAL A 182 1.03 9.33 -4.92
C VAL A 182 -0.11 10.00 -4.15
N GLY A 183 -0.55 11.16 -4.63
CA GLY A 183 -1.70 11.89 -4.10
C GLY A 183 -2.97 11.72 -4.94
N HIS A 184 -3.93 12.64 -4.75
CA HIS A 184 -5.16 12.71 -5.55
C HIS A 184 -4.86 12.84 -7.06
N GLY A 185 -5.72 12.21 -7.86
CA GLY A 185 -5.51 12.09 -9.32
C GLY A 185 -4.29 11.22 -9.68
N LEU A 186 -3.79 10.41 -8.74
CA LEU A 186 -2.60 9.57 -8.89
C LEU A 186 -1.34 10.36 -9.28
N ARG A 187 -1.29 11.65 -8.92
CA ARG A 187 -0.12 12.52 -9.12
C ARG A 187 1.02 12.04 -8.22
N GLU A 188 2.25 12.16 -8.70
CA GLU A 188 3.44 11.87 -7.87
C GLU A 188 3.42 12.72 -6.60
N GLY A 189 3.71 12.07 -5.48
CA GLY A 189 3.84 12.73 -4.18
C GLY A 189 5.22 13.34 -3.98
N GLU A 190 5.39 13.97 -2.82
CA GLU A 190 6.64 14.60 -2.39
C GLU A 190 7.44 13.72 -1.42
N ALA A 191 6.86 12.63 -0.92
CA ALA A 191 7.56 11.71 -0.05
C ALA A 191 8.77 11.06 -0.75
N ILE A 192 9.89 10.97 -0.02
CA ILE A 192 11.07 10.21 -0.46
C ILE A 192 11.27 8.99 0.42
N MET A 193 11.96 7.97 -0.10
CA MET A 193 12.27 6.79 0.69
C MET A 193 13.60 6.98 1.43
N CYS A 194 13.59 6.85 2.76
CA CYS A 194 14.84 6.73 3.51
C CYS A 194 15.58 5.46 3.08
N HIS A 195 16.73 5.59 2.42
CA HIS A 195 17.53 4.44 1.97
C HIS A 195 18.19 3.64 3.10
N SER A 196 18.06 4.08 4.34
CA SER A 196 18.57 3.38 5.52
C SER A 196 17.53 2.42 6.09
N CYS A 197 16.35 2.93 6.44
CA CYS A 197 15.31 2.17 7.12
C CYS A 197 14.08 1.84 6.25
N GLY A 198 13.97 2.42 5.04
CA GLY A 198 12.86 2.18 4.12
C GLY A 198 11.58 2.97 4.43
N TRP A 199 11.58 3.83 5.44
CA TRP A 199 10.42 4.69 5.74
C TRP A 199 10.23 5.74 4.64
N PRO A 200 8.98 5.99 4.19
CA PRO A 200 8.66 7.19 3.43
C PRO A 200 8.79 8.41 4.33
N LEU A 201 9.39 9.49 3.83
CA LEU A 201 9.65 10.73 4.55
C LEU A 201 8.97 11.88 3.84
N THR A 202 8.05 12.54 4.52
CA THR A 202 7.44 13.79 4.06
C THR A 202 8.50 14.92 3.95
N PRO A 203 8.23 16.00 3.20
CA PRO A 203 9.12 17.16 3.15
C PRO A 203 9.47 17.73 4.53
N GLN A 204 8.54 17.66 5.49
CA GLN A 204 8.77 18.11 6.86
C GLN A 204 9.75 17.19 7.61
N GLU A 205 9.63 15.87 7.46
CA GLU A 205 10.56 14.91 8.09
C GLU A 205 11.95 14.97 7.43
N GLN A 206 12.04 15.35 6.16
CA GLN A 206 13.31 15.63 5.48
C GLN A 206 14.02 16.88 6.02
N ALA A 207 13.28 17.82 6.61
CA ALA A 207 13.86 19.00 7.28
C ALA A 207 14.33 18.70 8.72
N HIS A 208 14.13 17.49 9.22
CA HIS A 208 14.51 17.12 10.58
C HIS A 208 16.05 17.12 10.75
N PRO A 209 16.60 17.57 11.90
CA PRO A 209 18.07 17.65 12.11
C PRO A 209 18.82 16.32 12.00
N GLU A 210 18.12 15.20 12.18
CA GLU A 210 18.69 13.85 12.05
C GLU A 210 18.62 13.28 10.62
N TYR A 211 17.98 14.01 9.70
CA TYR A 211 17.93 13.63 8.31
C TYR A 211 19.28 13.88 7.64
N GLU A 212 19.79 12.83 7.01
CA GLU A 212 20.93 12.89 6.11
C GLU A 212 20.61 12.00 4.91
N GLU A 213 20.57 12.61 3.73
CA GLU A 213 20.15 11.94 2.50
C GLU A 213 20.92 10.64 2.26
N GLY A 214 20.18 9.55 2.07
CA GLY A 214 20.75 8.22 1.87
C GLY A 214 21.27 7.51 3.12
N VAL A 215 21.27 8.17 4.29
CA VAL A 215 22.01 7.76 5.50
C VAL A 215 21.13 7.57 6.72
N SER A 216 20.34 8.59 7.09
CA SER A 216 19.47 8.52 8.27
C SER A 216 18.26 9.44 8.17
N CYS A 217 17.28 9.18 9.03
CA CYS A 217 16.12 10.03 9.33
C CYS A 217 15.77 9.87 10.82
N GLU A 218 14.79 10.63 11.32
CA GLU A 218 14.33 10.54 12.71
C GLU A 218 13.95 9.11 13.14
N HIS A 219 13.42 8.30 12.22
CA HIS A 219 12.98 6.93 12.50
C HIS A 219 14.14 5.95 12.75
N CYS A 220 15.37 6.27 12.29
CA CYS A 220 16.50 5.35 12.36
C CYS A 220 17.81 5.94 12.88
N ALA A 221 17.89 7.25 13.07
CA ALA A 221 19.12 7.92 13.51
C ALA A 221 19.63 7.41 14.85
N GLY A 222 18.73 7.15 15.80
CA GLY A 222 19.06 6.56 17.12
C GLY A 222 19.27 5.04 17.12
N ARG A 223 18.91 4.33 16.03
CA ARG A 223 19.01 2.85 15.93
C ARG A 223 20.17 2.38 15.06
N THR A 224 20.81 3.29 14.33
CA THR A 224 21.90 3.01 13.39
C THR A 224 23.24 3.41 13.99
N THR A 225 24.22 2.50 13.94
CA THR A 225 25.57 2.72 14.45
C THR A 225 26.37 3.64 13.53
N ALA A 226 27.45 4.24 14.06
CA ALA A 226 28.37 5.06 13.26
C ALA A 226 28.95 4.29 12.05
N ALA A 227 29.28 3.01 12.22
CA ALA A 227 29.76 2.15 11.15
C ALA A 227 28.70 1.92 10.06
N GLN A 228 27.43 1.71 10.45
CA GLN A 228 26.33 1.61 9.50
C GLN A 228 26.12 2.92 8.73
N LYS A 229 26.12 4.07 9.43
CA LYS A 229 26.00 5.39 8.80
C LYS A 229 27.14 5.64 7.80
N ALA A 230 28.37 5.28 8.14
CA ALA A 230 29.51 5.38 7.21
C ALA A 230 29.32 4.52 5.95
N ALA A 231 28.82 3.29 6.10
CA ALA A 231 28.51 2.42 4.95
C ALA A 231 27.38 2.97 4.08
N PHE A 232 26.35 3.58 4.68
CA PHE A 232 25.26 4.21 3.94
C PHE A 232 25.73 5.43 3.15
N ARG A 233 26.58 6.28 3.72
CA ARG A 233 27.22 7.41 3.01
C ARG A 233 28.01 6.94 1.81
N GLU A 234 28.81 5.88 1.98
CA GLU A 234 29.61 5.34 0.89
C GLU A 234 28.73 4.82 -0.25
N ARG A 235 27.67 4.08 0.08
CA ARG A 235 26.68 3.64 -0.92
C ARG A 235 26.01 4.81 -1.62
N GLN A 236 25.62 5.87 -0.89
CA GLN A 236 25.00 7.07 -1.49
C GLN A 236 25.94 7.71 -2.51
N ARG A 237 27.24 7.86 -2.17
CA ARG A 237 28.27 8.36 -3.10
C ARG A 237 28.41 7.49 -4.34
N GLN A 238 28.44 6.17 -4.19
CA GLN A 238 28.61 5.25 -5.33
C GLN A 238 27.41 5.25 -6.28
N VAL A 239 26.20 5.47 -5.78
CA VAL A 239 24.97 5.41 -6.58
C VAL A 239 24.60 6.77 -7.17
N TYR A 240 24.87 7.87 -6.46
CA TYR A 240 24.37 9.20 -6.82
C TYR A 240 25.45 10.30 -6.82
N GLY A 241 26.70 10.00 -6.46
CA GLY A 241 27.80 10.97 -6.36
C GLY A 241 28.55 11.22 -7.68
N GLY A 242 27.88 11.10 -8.82
CA GLY A 242 28.42 11.34 -10.16
C GLY A 242 27.85 12.58 -10.80
#